data_AF-A0A2K9IZL0-F1
#
_entry.id   AF-A0A2K9IZL0-F1
#
_cell.length_a   1.000
_cell.length_b   1.000
_cell.length_c   1.000
_cell.angle_alpha   90.00
_cell.angle_beta   90.00
_cell.angle_gamma   90.00
#
_symmetry.space_group_name_H-M   'P 1'
#
loop_
_entity.id
_entity.type
_entity.pdbx_description
1 polymer ?
#
loop_
_entity_poly.entity_id
_entity_poly.type
_entity_poly.pdbx_seq_one_letter_code
_entity_poly.pdbx_strand_id
1 'polypeptide(L)'
;MRLPPFNPYIAVGIGVLSVSTSAVFVKLADQAPAAMIANYRLLIAVLLMAPIILAKYRHEIKHIERKDWLLSILAGVFLAFHFILWFESLNYTSVASSVVLVTLQPIFAFLGTYIFFKERFSYGAIISMLIALIGSIIISWGDFQISGMALFGDILALLGAITVTGYFLLGQRVRRNLSLMTYTFVVYGVSSITLIIYNLLVGNAFTGYPMDHWWIFIALAIIPTFFGHTLFNWALKWLSTSTISMGIVFEPIGASILAYIILGEKVTASQLLGGTIVLFGLFLFILSTNRKTNLTISKKKQQDD
;
A
#
# COMPACT_ATOMS: atom_id res chain seq x y z
N MET A 1 4.02 25.60 -11.78
CA MET A 1 3.74 24.17 -11.52
C MET A 1 3.50 23.49 -12.85
N ARG A 2 4.17 22.37 -13.18
CA ARG A 2 3.82 21.59 -14.38
C ARG A 2 2.45 20.96 -14.16
N LEU A 3 1.56 20.99 -15.14
CA LEU A 3 0.30 20.26 -15.09
C LEU A 3 0.57 18.75 -15.29
N PRO A 4 -0.22 17.85 -14.70
CA PRO A 4 -0.06 16.42 -14.94
C PRO A 4 -0.40 16.10 -16.41
N PRO A 5 0.34 15.18 -17.06
CA PRO A 5 0.10 14.82 -18.47
C PRO A 5 -1.26 14.17 -18.72
N PHE A 6 -1.87 13.58 -17.69
CA PHE A 6 -3.24 13.06 -17.71
C PHE A 6 -3.82 13.11 -16.30
N ASN A 7 -5.13 12.86 -16.15
CA ASN A 7 -5.81 12.94 -14.86
C ASN A 7 -5.21 11.95 -13.83
N PRO A 8 -4.64 12.44 -12.71
CA PRO A 8 -4.02 11.58 -11.71
C PRO A 8 -4.94 10.52 -11.08
N TYR A 9 -6.25 10.77 -11.05
CA TYR A 9 -7.24 9.80 -10.54
C TYR A 9 -7.34 8.55 -11.43
N ILE A 10 -7.05 8.66 -12.73
CA ILE A 10 -7.00 7.50 -13.65
C ILE A 10 -5.82 6.59 -13.28
N ALA A 11 -4.65 7.16 -12.97
CA ALA A 11 -3.51 6.39 -12.50
C ALA A 11 -3.82 5.65 -11.18
N VAL A 12 -4.55 6.31 -10.27
CA VAL A 12 -5.01 5.67 -9.03
C VAL A 12 -5.97 4.52 -9.35
N GLY A 13 -6.95 4.71 -10.24
CA GLY A 13 -7.89 3.66 -10.64
C GLY A 13 -7.20 2.43 -11.25
N ILE A 14 -6.29 2.63 -12.21
CA ILE A 14 -5.47 1.55 -12.78
C ILE A 14 -4.63 0.89 -11.69
N GLY A 15 -4.07 1.71 -10.79
CA GLY A 15 -3.29 1.26 -9.66
C GLY A 15 -4.06 0.30 -8.76
N VAL A 16 -5.29 0.67 -8.37
CA VAL A 16 -6.20 -0.12 -7.55
C VAL A 16 -6.51 -1.46 -8.21
N LEU A 17 -6.93 -1.45 -9.48
CA LEU A 17 -7.22 -2.68 -10.22
C LEU A 17 -6.01 -3.61 -10.28
N SER A 18 -4.81 -3.03 -10.42
CA SER A 18 -3.56 -3.78 -10.47
C SER A 18 -3.16 -4.34 -9.12
N VAL A 19 -3.27 -3.57 -8.01
CA VAL A 19 -2.93 -4.07 -6.67
C VAL A 19 -3.92 -5.10 -6.14
N SER A 20 -5.19 -5.05 -6.55
CA SER A 20 -6.19 -6.07 -6.24
C SER A 20 -5.79 -7.48 -6.66
N THR A 21 -4.89 -7.66 -7.65
CA THR A 21 -4.39 -8.99 -8.05
C THR A 21 -3.30 -9.52 -7.12
N SER A 22 -2.69 -8.66 -6.31
CA SER A 22 -1.46 -8.98 -5.57
C SER A 22 -1.69 -10.07 -4.52
N ALA A 23 -2.75 -10.00 -3.72
CA ALA A 23 -3.02 -10.99 -2.68
C ALA A 23 -3.26 -12.40 -3.28
N VAL A 24 -3.95 -12.47 -4.43
CA VAL A 24 -4.18 -13.73 -5.14
C VAL A 24 -2.88 -14.30 -5.67
N PHE A 25 -2.03 -13.49 -6.30
CA PHE A 25 -0.71 -13.94 -6.75
C PHE A 25 0.16 -14.45 -5.60
N VAL A 26 0.12 -13.81 -4.43
CA VAL A 26 0.85 -14.29 -3.26
C VAL A 26 0.35 -15.67 -2.82
N LYS A 27 -0.98 -15.85 -2.74
CA LYS A 27 -1.60 -17.14 -2.40
C LYS A 27 -1.31 -18.25 -3.41
N LEU A 28 -1.12 -17.91 -4.70
CA LEU A 28 -0.75 -18.87 -5.75
C LEU A 28 0.73 -19.31 -5.67
N ALA A 29 1.59 -18.52 -5.02
CA ALA A 29 2.99 -18.88 -4.79
C ALA A 29 3.17 -19.52 -3.41
N ASP A 30 2.31 -20.48 -3.07
CA ASP A 30 2.13 -21.08 -1.74
C ASP A 30 3.36 -21.84 -1.20
N GLN A 31 4.29 -22.25 -2.08
CA GLN A 31 5.52 -22.94 -1.67
C GLN A 31 6.68 -21.97 -1.39
N ALA A 32 6.49 -20.66 -1.63
CA ALA A 32 7.49 -19.64 -1.34
C ALA A 32 7.15 -18.90 -0.02
N PRO A 33 8.13 -18.69 0.88
CA PRO A 33 7.93 -17.83 2.04
C PRO A 33 7.48 -16.42 1.63
N ALA A 34 6.58 -15.82 2.40
CA ALA A 34 6.02 -14.50 2.12
C ALA A 34 7.10 -13.44 1.83
N ALA A 35 8.15 -13.40 2.66
CA ALA A 35 9.27 -12.48 2.47
C ALA A 35 10.09 -12.74 1.20
N MET A 36 10.09 -13.96 0.67
CA MET A 36 10.78 -14.28 -0.59
C MET A 36 9.95 -13.86 -1.80
N ILE A 37 8.62 -14.06 -1.76
CA ILE A 37 7.68 -13.55 -2.77
C ILE A 37 7.82 -12.02 -2.89
N ALA A 38 7.85 -11.33 -1.73
CA ALA A 38 8.08 -9.89 -1.65
C ALA A 38 9.44 -9.48 -2.23
N ASN A 39 10.50 -10.24 -1.91
CA ASN A 39 11.84 -9.96 -2.39
C ASN A 39 11.91 -10.05 -3.92
N TYR A 40 11.43 -11.13 -4.53
CA TYR A 40 11.48 -11.30 -5.98
C TYR A 40 10.63 -10.28 -6.72
N ARG A 41 9.45 -9.94 -6.19
CA ARG A 41 8.62 -8.84 -6.72
C ARG A 41 9.41 -7.55 -6.90
N LEU A 42 10.18 -7.15 -5.89
CA LEU A 42 10.94 -5.89 -5.92
C LEU A 42 12.29 -6.01 -6.62
N LEU A 43 12.98 -7.14 -6.45
CA LEU A 43 14.25 -7.42 -7.12
C LEU A 43 14.08 -7.41 -8.64
N ILE A 44 13.06 -8.11 -9.15
CA ILE A 44 12.75 -8.12 -10.59
C ILE A 44 12.40 -6.71 -11.06
N ALA A 45 11.57 -5.95 -10.33
CA ALA A 45 11.26 -4.58 -10.67
C ALA A 45 12.52 -3.69 -10.77
N VAL A 46 13.44 -3.80 -9.80
CA VAL A 46 14.71 -3.07 -9.79
C VAL A 46 15.59 -3.47 -10.98
N LEU A 47 15.71 -4.77 -11.28
CA LEU A 47 16.48 -5.28 -12.40
C LEU A 47 15.92 -4.78 -13.75
N LEU A 48 14.59 -4.75 -13.90
CA LEU A 48 13.94 -4.22 -15.10
C LEU A 48 14.13 -2.70 -15.25
N MET A 49 14.19 -1.96 -14.14
CA MET A 49 14.44 -0.51 -14.15
C MET A 49 15.92 -0.15 -14.35
N ALA A 50 16.85 -1.01 -13.93
CA ALA A 50 18.28 -0.71 -13.87
C ALA A 50 18.88 -0.24 -15.22
N PRO A 51 18.60 -0.87 -16.38
CA PRO A 51 19.14 -0.42 -17.67
C PRO A 51 18.75 1.02 -18.00
N ILE A 52 17.48 1.38 -17.75
CA ILE A 52 16.94 2.72 -18.02
C ILE A 52 17.58 3.73 -17.06
N ILE A 53 17.73 3.38 -15.79
CA ILE A 53 18.37 4.21 -14.77
C ILE A 53 19.82 4.49 -15.14
N LEU A 54 20.59 3.46 -15.46
CA LEU A 54 22.01 3.57 -15.78
C LEU A 54 22.25 4.38 -17.07
N ALA A 55 21.36 4.24 -18.06
CA ALA A 55 21.45 4.96 -19.32
C ALA A 55 21.00 6.42 -19.25
N LYS A 56 19.90 6.73 -18.54
CA LYS A 56 19.23 8.04 -18.63
C LYS A 56 19.20 8.84 -17.33
N TYR A 57 19.16 8.18 -16.17
CA TYR A 57 18.89 8.82 -14.87
C TYR A 57 20.06 8.77 -13.89
N ARG A 58 21.22 8.23 -14.29
CA ARG A 58 22.42 8.15 -13.44
C ARG A 58 22.85 9.50 -12.85
N HIS A 59 22.66 10.57 -13.61
CA HIS A 59 23.00 11.92 -13.16
C HIS A 59 22.08 12.38 -12.02
N GLU A 60 20.78 12.05 -12.05
CA GLU A 60 19.85 12.41 -10.98
C GLU A 60 20.22 11.75 -9.66
N ILE A 61 20.60 10.46 -9.68
CA ILE A 61 21.02 9.71 -8.49
C ILE A 61 22.20 10.38 -7.78
N LYS A 62 23.17 10.90 -8.55
CA LYS A 62 24.35 11.60 -8.00
C LYS A 62 24.01 12.94 -7.34
N HIS A 63 22.90 13.56 -7.73
CA HIS A 63 22.49 14.89 -7.24
C HIS A 63 21.37 14.82 -6.20
N ILE A 64 20.97 13.62 -5.75
CA ILE A 64 20.02 13.49 -4.65
C ILE A 64 20.63 14.11 -3.38
N GLU A 65 19.91 15.07 -2.79
CA GLU A 65 20.32 15.69 -1.54
C GLU A 65 20.35 14.65 -0.40
N ARG A 66 21.25 14.82 0.58
CA ARG A 66 21.39 13.91 1.73
C ARG A 66 20.06 13.62 2.44
N LYS A 67 19.22 14.65 2.56
CA LYS A 67 17.90 14.55 3.18
C LYS A 67 16.96 13.66 2.37
N ASP A 68 16.90 13.83 1.06
CA ASP A 68 16.05 13.04 0.17
C ASP A 68 16.56 11.59 0.07
N TRP A 69 17.87 11.38 0.17
CA TRP A 69 18.46 10.05 0.33
C TRP A 69 17.98 9.36 1.61
N LEU A 70 18.10 10.02 2.77
CA LEU A 70 17.68 9.46 4.05
C LEU A 70 16.18 9.12 4.05
N LEU A 71 15.34 10.02 3.53
CA LEU A 71 13.90 9.80 3.44
C LEU A 71 13.55 8.66 2.46
N SER A 72 14.28 8.53 1.34
CA SER A 72 14.07 7.44 0.39
C SER A 72 14.50 6.08 0.95
N ILE A 73 15.61 6.04 1.70
CA ILE A 73 16.05 4.83 2.38
C ILE A 73 15.02 4.40 3.41
N LEU A 74 14.58 5.33 4.26
CA LEU A 74 13.56 5.04 5.26
C LEU A 74 12.25 4.58 4.61
N ALA A 75 11.84 5.22 3.51
CA ALA A 75 10.67 4.81 2.73
C ALA A 75 10.80 3.38 2.16
N GLY A 76 11.98 3.00 1.67
CA GLY A 76 12.28 1.63 1.22
C GLY A 76 12.22 0.60 2.35
N VAL A 77 12.75 0.93 3.54
CA VAL A 77 12.65 0.07 4.72
C VAL A 77 11.19 -0.12 5.16
N PHE A 78 10.40 0.96 5.22
CA PHE A 78 8.97 0.87 5.49
C PHE A 78 8.22 0.02 4.47
N LEU A 79 8.57 0.13 3.18
CA LEU A 79 7.99 -0.71 2.13
C LEU A 79 8.35 -2.19 2.29
N ALA A 80 9.58 -2.51 2.70
CA ALA A 80 9.99 -3.88 2.97
C ALA A 80 9.18 -4.49 4.12
N PHE A 81 9.09 -3.78 5.25
CA PHE A 81 8.29 -4.24 6.39
C PHE A 81 6.81 -4.34 6.07
N HIS A 82 6.27 -3.43 5.25
CA HIS A 82 4.90 -3.58 4.75
C HIS A 82 4.69 -4.91 4.05
N PHE A 83 5.55 -5.27 3.10
CA PHE A 83 5.39 -6.53 2.38
C PHE A 83 5.65 -7.75 3.26
N ILE A 84 6.62 -7.70 4.20
CA ILE A 84 6.83 -8.79 5.18
C ILE A 84 5.54 -9.02 5.96
N LEU A 85 5.00 -7.97 6.58
CA LEU A 85 3.84 -8.08 7.46
C LEU A 85 2.57 -8.44 6.69
N TRP A 86 2.32 -7.77 5.56
CA TRP A 86 1.11 -7.98 4.81
C TRP A 86 1.10 -9.33 4.08
N PHE A 87 2.18 -9.74 3.40
CA PHE A 87 2.19 -11.05 2.76
C PHE A 87 2.12 -12.17 3.80
N GLU A 88 2.79 -12.01 4.94
CA GLU A 88 2.72 -13.00 6.02
C GLU A 88 1.30 -13.11 6.61
N SER A 89 0.53 -12.01 6.68
CA SER A 89 -0.87 -12.08 7.10
C SER A 89 -1.71 -13.03 6.25
N LEU A 90 -1.43 -13.12 4.94
CA LEU A 90 -2.16 -13.98 4.02
C LEU A 90 -1.93 -15.47 4.32
N ASN A 91 -0.90 -15.85 5.06
CA ASN A 91 -0.72 -17.24 5.50
C ASN A 91 -1.68 -17.62 6.64
N TYR A 92 -2.19 -16.63 7.37
CA TYR A 92 -2.96 -16.86 8.60
C TYR A 92 -4.43 -16.47 8.49
N THR A 93 -4.77 -15.50 7.64
CA THR A 93 -6.14 -15.02 7.44
C THR A 93 -6.56 -15.09 5.97
N SER A 94 -7.84 -14.77 5.72
CA SER A 94 -8.44 -14.76 4.38
C SER A 94 -7.91 -13.59 3.55
N VAL A 95 -7.98 -13.69 2.21
CA VAL A 95 -7.68 -12.55 1.32
C VAL A 95 -8.63 -11.39 1.63
N ALA A 96 -9.92 -11.68 1.84
CA ALA A 96 -10.90 -10.65 2.14
C ALA A 96 -10.53 -9.88 3.43
N SER A 97 -10.24 -10.59 4.51
CA SER A 97 -9.87 -10.00 5.81
C SER A 97 -8.56 -9.23 5.73
N SER A 98 -7.49 -9.84 5.21
CA SER A 98 -6.18 -9.21 5.10
C SER A 98 -6.24 -7.92 4.29
N VAL A 99 -6.91 -7.94 3.13
CA VAL A 99 -6.96 -6.77 2.24
C VAL A 99 -7.88 -5.69 2.82
N VAL A 100 -9.02 -6.03 3.44
CA VAL A 100 -9.83 -5.01 4.14
C VAL A 100 -9.04 -4.33 5.26
N LEU A 101 -8.29 -5.10 6.05
CA LEU A 101 -7.52 -4.56 7.18
C LEU A 101 -6.32 -3.74 6.72
N VAL A 102 -5.57 -4.18 5.70
CA VAL A 102 -4.42 -3.42 5.18
C VAL A 102 -4.86 -2.09 4.54
N THR A 103 -6.07 -2.06 3.96
CA THR A 103 -6.64 -0.88 3.29
C THR A 103 -7.26 0.13 4.26
N LEU A 104 -7.18 -0.11 5.58
CA LEU A 104 -7.40 0.91 6.61
C LEU A 104 -6.29 1.99 6.62
N GLN A 105 -5.30 1.88 5.74
CA GLN A 105 -4.28 2.87 5.44
C GLN A 105 -4.75 4.35 5.52
N PRO A 106 -5.92 4.79 4.99
CA PRO A 106 -6.36 6.18 5.09
C PRO A 106 -6.46 6.71 6.52
N ILE A 107 -6.85 5.86 7.48
CA ILE A 107 -6.94 6.19 8.89
C ILE A 107 -5.55 6.53 9.41
N PHE A 108 -4.58 5.65 9.18
CA PHE A 108 -3.20 5.85 9.61
C PHE A 108 -2.53 7.02 8.88
N ALA A 109 -2.82 7.23 7.60
CA ALA A 109 -2.31 8.35 6.82
C ALA A 109 -2.76 9.69 7.41
N PHE A 110 -4.02 9.78 7.81
CA PHE A 110 -4.58 10.98 8.43
C PHE A 110 -4.12 11.18 9.88
N LEU A 111 -3.95 10.09 10.65
CA LEU A 111 -3.29 10.16 11.96
C LEU A 111 -1.84 10.68 11.81
N GLY A 112 -1.13 10.22 10.80
CA GLY A 112 0.19 10.72 10.43
C GLY A 112 0.17 12.22 10.11
N THR A 113 -0.82 12.72 9.37
CA THR A 113 -0.90 14.15 9.07
C THR A 113 -1.15 15.00 10.31
N TYR A 114 -1.94 14.52 11.29
CA TYR A 114 -2.08 15.20 12.58
C TYR A 114 -0.76 15.27 13.36
N ILE A 115 -0.02 14.17 13.43
CA ILE A 115 1.24 14.13 14.19
C ILE A 115 2.30 15.05 13.54
N PHE A 116 2.46 14.98 12.21
CA PHE A 116 3.50 15.73 11.51
C PHE A 116 3.12 17.18 11.16
N PHE A 117 1.84 17.46 10.90
CA PHE A 117 1.35 18.76 10.45
C PHE A 117 0.40 19.47 11.44
N LYS A 118 0.07 18.84 12.57
CA LYS A 118 -0.80 19.39 13.63
C LYS A 118 -2.21 19.77 13.15
N GLU A 119 -2.71 19.12 12.11
CA GLU A 119 -4.03 19.39 11.52
C GLU A 119 -5.17 18.83 12.38
N ARG A 120 -6.09 19.68 12.87
CA ARG A 120 -7.20 19.22 13.75
C ARG A 120 -8.24 18.38 13.02
N PHE A 121 -8.55 17.21 13.57
CA PHE A 121 -9.61 16.33 13.09
C PHE A 121 -11.00 16.97 13.18
N SER A 122 -11.88 16.64 12.24
CA SER A 122 -13.32 16.92 12.41
C SER A 122 -13.92 15.82 13.29
N TYR A 123 -14.96 16.13 14.05
CA TYR A 123 -15.73 15.11 14.77
C TYR A 123 -16.24 14.01 13.82
N GLY A 124 -16.63 14.39 12.59
CA GLY A 124 -17.01 13.44 11.55
C GLY A 124 -15.90 12.47 11.16
N ALA A 125 -14.64 12.93 11.06
CA ALA A 125 -13.51 12.06 10.78
C ALA A 125 -13.27 11.07 11.92
N ILE A 126 -13.37 11.52 13.17
CA ILE A 126 -13.21 10.65 14.36
C ILE A 126 -14.29 9.57 14.39
N ILE A 127 -15.56 9.94 14.22
CA ILE A 127 -16.68 8.99 14.18
C ILE A 127 -16.48 7.97 13.05
N SER A 128 -16.06 8.43 11.87
CA SER A 128 -15.83 7.55 10.72
C SER A 128 -14.69 6.57 10.96
N MET A 129 -13.60 6.99 11.62
CA MET A 129 -12.53 6.08 12.05
C MET A 129 -13.04 5.02 13.03
N LEU A 130 -13.87 5.42 14.01
CA LEU A 130 -14.46 4.48 14.97
C LEU A 130 -15.37 3.45 14.28
N ILE A 131 -16.19 3.88 13.32
CA ILE A 131 -17.03 2.98 12.51
C ILE A 131 -16.15 1.96 11.77
N ALA A 132 -15.10 2.43 11.10
CA ALA A 132 -14.19 1.53 10.40
C ALA A 132 -13.53 0.53 11.35
N LEU A 133 -13.04 0.97 12.51
CA LEU A 133 -12.45 0.10 13.53
C LEU A 133 -13.44 -0.94 14.07
N ILE A 134 -14.72 -0.58 14.26
CA ILE A 134 -15.76 -1.54 14.65
C ILE A 134 -15.94 -2.61 13.57
N GLY A 135 -15.96 -2.21 12.30
CA GLY A 135 -16.00 -3.14 11.18
C GLY A 135 -14.82 -4.10 11.20
N SER A 136 -13.61 -3.60 11.43
CA SER A 136 -12.38 -4.40 11.58
C SER A 136 -12.49 -5.43 12.70
N ILE A 137 -13.02 -5.03 13.87
CA ILE A 137 -13.20 -5.91 15.02
C ILE A 137 -14.20 -7.04 14.69
N ILE A 138 -15.27 -6.75 13.95
CA ILE A 138 -16.26 -7.76 13.54
C ILE A 138 -15.61 -8.81 12.61
N ILE A 139 -14.77 -8.38 11.67
CA ILE A 139 -13.99 -9.29 10.81
C ILE A 139 -13.11 -10.17 11.67
N SER A 140 -12.24 -9.55 12.50
CA SER A 140 -11.27 -10.29 13.30
C SER A 140 -11.88 -11.21 14.34
N TRP A 141 -13.03 -10.85 14.90
CA TRP A 141 -13.77 -11.72 15.81
C TRP A 141 -14.31 -12.96 15.10
N GLY A 142 -14.90 -12.78 13.91
CA GLY A 142 -15.39 -13.90 13.11
C GLY A 142 -14.26 -14.81 12.63
N ASP A 143 -13.12 -14.24 12.23
CA ASP A 143 -11.97 -15.01 11.81
C ASP A 143 -11.33 -15.78 12.98
N PHE A 144 -11.25 -15.16 14.17
CA PHE A 144 -10.79 -15.83 15.39
C PHE A 144 -11.64 -17.06 15.75
N GLN A 145 -12.96 -16.98 15.55
CA GLN A 145 -13.86 -18.12 15.77
C GLN A 145 -13.61 -19.29 14.79
N ILE A 146 -13.08 -19.00 13.60
CA ILE A 146 -12.71 -20.01 12.61
C ILE A 146 -11.33 -20.59 12.92
N SER A 147 -10.36 -19.72 13.25
CA SER A 147 -8.99 -20.09 13.62
C SER A 147 -8.38 -19.03 14.52
N GLY A 148 -7.86 -19.44 15.68
CA GLY A 148 -7.19 -18.52 16.61
C GLY A 148 -5.96 -17.83 15.99
N MET A 149 -5.30 -18.47 15.02
CA MET A 149 -4.16 -17.88 14.29
C MET A 149 -4.60 -16.79 13.30
N ALA A 150 -5.86 -16.74 12.89
CA ALA A 150 -6.34 -15.70 11.97
C ALA A 150 -6.27 -14.30 12.57
N LEU A 151 -6.48 -14.17 13.89
CA LEU A 151 -6.28 -12.91 14.60
C LEU A 151 -4.82 -12.42 14.52
N PHE A 152 -3.85 -13.33 14.52
CA PHE A 152 -2.45 -12.96 14.31
C PHE A 152 -2.22 -12.41 12.89
N GLY A 153 -2.81 -13.06 11.87
CA GLY A 153 -2.82 -12.55 10.49
C GLY A 153 -3.41 -11.15 10.40
N ASP A 154 -4.55 -10.91 11.03
CA ASP A 154 -5.21 -9.61 11.04
C ASP A 154 -4.37 -8.50 11.66
N ILE A 155 -3.68 -8.80 12.77
CA ILE A 155 -2.73 -7.86 13.39
C ILE A 155 -1.58 -7.56 12.44
N LEU A 156 -1.03 -8.57 11.76
CA LEU A 156 0.02 -8.38 10.76
C LEU A 156 -0.45 -7.48 9.60
N ALA A 157 -1.69 -7.66 9.11
CA ALA A 157 -2.26 -6.81 8.07
C ALA A 157 -2.39 -5.35 8.51
N LEU A 158 -2.83 -5.10 9.76
CA LEU A 158 -2.91 -3.75 10.34
C LEU A 158 -1.53 -3.10 10.50
N LEU A 159 -0.52 -3.85 10.95
CA LEU A 159 0.86 -3.35 11.00
C LEU A 159 1.41 -3.08 9.60
N GLY A 160 0.99 -3.88 8.61
CA GLY A 160 1.21 -3.63 7.19
C GLY A 160 0.62 -2.29 6.73
N ALA A 161 -0.59 -1.93 7.17
CA ALA A 161 -1.24 -0.65 6.87
C ALA A 161 -0.46 0.56 7.44
N ILE A 162 0.08 0.42 8.65
CA ILE A 162 0.89 1.46 9.31
C ILE A 162 2.20 1.68 8.55
N THR A 163 2.87 0.60 8.18
CA THR A 163 4.18 0.68 7.51
C THR A 163 4.06 1.22 6.08
N VAL A 164 3.05 0.82 5.30
CA VAL A 164 2.81 1.38 3.96
C VAL A 164 2.42 2.86 4.03
N THR A 165 1.72 3.27 5.08
CA THR A 165 1.43 4.69 5.34
C THR A 165 2.72 5.48 5.52
N GLY A 166 3.64 4.99 6.36
CA GLY A 166 4.94 5.62 6.57
C GLY A 166 5.71 5.78 5.26
N TYR A 167 5.74 4.71 4.45
CA TYR A 167 6.29 4.72 3.10
C TYR A 167 5.68 5.83 2.21
N PHE A 168 4.35 5.91 2.10
CA PHE A 168 3.71 6.91 1.26
C PHE A 168 3.89 8.35 1.77
N LEU A 169 3.84 8.58 3.09
CA LEU A 169 4.07 9.92 3.67
C LEU A 169 5.50 10.43 3.39
N LEU A 170 6.50 9.57 3.54
CA LEU A 170 7.88 9.89 3.18
C LEU A 170 8.01 10.13 1.68
N GLY A 171 7.39 9.28 0.87
CA GLY A 171 7.36 9.41 -0.59
C GLY A 171 6.73 10.71 -1.08
N GLN A 172 5.63 11.15 -0.49
CA GLN A 172 4.98 12.41 -0.84
C GLN A 172 5.92 13.61 -0.70
N ARG A 173 6.82 13.59 0.28
CA ARG A 173 7.83 14.64 0.46
C ARG A 173 8.91 14.57 -0.61
N VAL A 174 9.48 13.39 -0.84
CA VAL A 174 10.61 13.20 -1.77
C VAL A 174 10.20 13.35 -3.23
N ARG A 175 8.99 12.91 -3.61
CA ARG A 175 8.45 12.99 -4.99
C ARG A 175 8.27 14.42 -5.52
N ARG A 176 8.33 15.43 -4.64
CA ARG A 176 8.37 16.85 -5.03
C ARG A 176 9.70 17.24 -5.67
N ASN A 177 10.80 16.63 -5.22
CA ASN A 177 12.16 16.97 -5.63
C ASN A 177 12.71 15.99 -6.67
N LEU A 178 12.41 14.70 -6.52
CA LEU A 178 12.95 13.65 -7.40
C LEU A 178 12.01 13.32 -8.58
N SER A 179 12.57 12.80 -9.67
CA SER A 179 11.78 12.15 -10.73
C SER A 179 11.18 10.83 -10.23
N LEU A 180 10.15 10.33 -10.94
CA LEU A 180 9.49 9.08 -10.55
C LEU A 180 10.50 7.94 -10.56
N MET A 181 11.18 7.79 -11.71
CA MET A 181 12.09 6.71 -12.00
C MET A 181 13.19 6.62 -10.94
N THR A 182 13.85 7.75 -10.63
CA THR A 182 14.89 7.84 -9.60
C THR A 182 14.37 7.47 -8.22
N TYR A 183 13.22 8.03 -7.81
CA TYR A 183 12.65 7.74 -6.48
C TYR A 183 12.25 6.27 -6.33
N THR A 184 11.48 5.72 -7.28
CA THR A 184 11.03 4.32 -7.20
C THR A 184 12.19 3.34 -7.29
N PHE A 185 13.22 3.64 -8.09
CA PHE A 185 14.40 2.78 -8.17
C PHE A 185 15.14 2.70 -6.84
N VAL A 186 15.35 3.84 -6.18
CA VAL A 186 15.99 3.88 -4.86
C VAL A 186 15.15 3.15 -3.82
N VAL A 187 13.86 3.44 -3.73
CA VAL A 187 12.97 2.82 -2.74
C VAL A 187 12.86 1.32 -2.96
N TYR A 188 12.61 0.85 -4.19
CA TYR A 188 12.50 -0.58 -4.48
C TYR A 188 13.85 -1.29 -4.29
N GLY A 189 14.96 -0.63 -4.63
CA GLY A 189 16.31 -1.15 -4.40
C GLY A 189 16.60 -1.33 -2.92
N VAL A 190 16.35 -0.31 -2.10
CA VAL A 190 16.52 -0.39 -0.63
C VAL A 190 15.59 -1.45 -0.06
N SER A 191 14.32 -1.48 -0.47
CA SER A 191 13.36 -2.46 0.02
C SER A 191 13.75 -3.89 -0.34
N SER A 192 14.26 -4.13 -1.56
CA SER A 192 14.78 -5.45 -1.96
C SER A 192 16.02 -5.83 -1.14
N ILE A 193 16.96 -4.90 -0.91
CA ILE A 193 18.12 -5.17 -0.05
C ILE A 193 17.69 -5.51 1.38
N THR A 194 16.74 -4.77 1.96
CA THR A 194 16.19 -5.06 3.29
C THR A 194 15.55 -6.45 3.35
N LEU A 195 14.79 -6.84 2.32
CA LEU A 195 14.19 -8.17 2.22
C LEU A 195 15.23 -9.27 2.03
N ILE A 196 16.31 -9.03 1.28
CA ILE A 196 17.43 -9.98 1.16
C ILE A 196 18.06 -10.21 2.54
N ILE A 197 18.36 -9.13 3.27
CA ILE A 197 18.93 -9.22 4.63
C ILE A 197 17.98 -9.99 5.54
N TYR A 198 16.67 -9.67 5.51
CA TYR A 198 15.67 -10.38 6.31
C TYR A 198 15.63 -11.89 5.99
N ASN A 199 15.58 -12.25 4.71
CA ASN A 199 15.55 -13.65 4.29
C ASN A 199 16.82 -14.42 4.68
N LEU A 200 17.99 -13.77 4.64
CA LEU A 200 19.24 -14.36 5.13
C LEU A 200 19.21 -14.60 6.64
N LEU A 201 18.68 -13.65 7.41
CA LEU A 201 18.60 -13.76 8.88
C LEU A 201 17.61 -14.85 9.33
N VAL A 202 16.50 -15.02 8.61
CA VAL A 202 15.47 -16.04 8.91
C VAL A 202 15.83 -17.40 8.31
N GLY A 203 16.81 -17.47 7.39
CA GLY A 203 17.27 -18.71 6.78
C GLY A 203 16.38 -19.23 5.64
N ASN A 204 15.65 -18.34 4.97
CA ASN A 204 14.82 -18.71 3.82
C ASN A 204 15.67 -19.08 2.60
N ALA A 205 15.31 -20.16 1.91
CA ALA A 205 15.99 -20.59 0.69
C ALA A 205 15.74 -19.60 -0.46
N PHE A 206 16.79 -19.16 -1.16
CA PHE A 206 16.65 -18.29 -2.34
C PHE A 206 16.38 -19.08 -3.63
N THR A 207 16.36 -20.40 -3.60
CA THR A 207 16.18 -21.23 -4.80
C THR A 207 15.36 -22.46 -4.45
N GLY A 208 14.98 -23.24 -5.46
CA GLY A 208 14.18 -24.45 -5.27
C GLY A 208 12.68 -24.24 -5.41
N TYR A 209 12.24 -23.07 -5.88
CA TYR A 209 10.83 -22.81 -6.16
C TYR A 209 10.39 -23.37 -7.52
N PRO A 210 9.15 -23.88 -7.63
CA PRO A 210 8.58 -24.36 -8.90
C PRO A 210 8.60 -23.30 -10.02
N MET A 211 8.64 -23.76 -11.28
CA MET A 211 8.75 -22.86 -12.44
C MET A 211 7.56 -21.89 -12.56
N ASP A 212 6.36 -22.33 -12.20
CA ASP A 212 5.13 -21.53 -12.15
C ASP A 212 5.24 -20.35 -11.16
N HIS A 213 5.95 -20.52 -10.04
CA HIS A 213 6.15 -19.44 -9.07
C HIS A 213 7.00 -18.30 -9.65
N TRP A 214 7.96 -18.60 -10.54
CA TRP A 214 8.74 -17.55 -11.21
C TRP A 214 7.87 -16.68 -12.13
N TRP A 215 6.88 -17.27 -12.81
CA TRP A 215 5.91 -16.50 -13.57
C TRP A 215 5.05 -15.61 -12.68
N ILE A 216 4.68 -16.10 -11.50
CA ILE A 216 3.97 -15.31 -10.48
C ILE A 216 4.83 -14.16 -9.97
N PHE A 217 6.13 -14.38 -9.70
CA PHE A 217 7.05 -13.31 -9.28
C PHE A 217 7.19 -12.21 -10.34
N ILE A 218 7.26 -12.59 -11.62
CA ILE A 218 7.25 -11.65 -12.75
C ILE A 218 5.92 -10.91 -12.82
N ALA A 219 4.79 -11.62 -12.67
CA ALA A 219 3.46 -11.01 -12.67
C ALA A 219 3.31 -9.99 -11.53
N LEU A 220 3.79 -10.29 -10.32
CA LEU A 220 3.84 -9.37 -9.19
C LEU A 220 4.72 -8.13 -9.47
N ALA A 221 5.87 -8.31 -10.12
CA ALA A 221 6.77 -7.21 -10.47
C ALA A 221 6.17 -6.30 -11.56
N ILE A 222 5.37 -6.84 -12.48
CA ILE A 222 4.80 -6.06 -13.58
C ILE A 222 3.46 -5.45 -13.18
N ILE A 223 2.50 -6.27 -12.75
CA ILE A 223 1.11 -5.87 -12.57
C ILE A 223 0.96 -4.98 -11.31
N PRO A 224 1.02 -5.50 -10.07
CA PRO A 224 0.79 -4.65 -8.90
C PRO A 224 1.97 -3.73 -8.58
N THR A 225 3.18 -3.94 -9.12
CA THR A 225 4.33 -3.05 -8.82
C THR A 225 4.49 -1.92 -9.82
N PHE A 226 4.55 -2.18 -11.13
CA PHE A 226 4.62 -1.10 -12.12
C PHE A 226 3.26 -0.47 -12.41
N PHE A 227 2.21 -1.26 -12.61
CA PHE A 227 0.87 -0.70 -12.82
C PHE A 227 0.16 -0.35 -11.52
N GLY A 228 0.61 -0.86 -10.37
CA GLY A 228 0.11 -0.48 -9.04
C GLY A 228 0.95 0.58 -8.34
N HIS A 229 1.90 0.15 -7.52
CA HIS A 229 2.68 1.05 -6.65
C HIS A 229 3.41 2.15 -7.42
N THR A 230 3.97 1.89 -8.59
CA THR A 230 4.68 2.93 -9.37
C THR A 230 3.71 4.01 -9.86
N LEU A 231 2.48 3.66 -10.25
CA LEU A 231 1.43 4.64 -10.56
C LEU A 231 0.98 5.42 -9.32
N PHE A 232 0.88 4.78 -8.15
CA PHE A 232 0.63 5.49 -6.90
C PHE A 232 1.76 6.49 -6.58
N ASN A 233 3.03 6.10 -6.73
CA ASN A 233 4.16 7.02 -6.56
C ASN A 233 4.19 8.14 -7.60
N TRP A 234 3.73 7.87 -8.81
CA TRP A 234 3.57 8.91 -9.81
C TRP A 234 2.49 9.90 -9.38
N ALA A 235 1.34 9.40 -8.91
CA ALA A 235 0.23 10.21 -8.42
C ALA A 235 0.60 11.04 -7.19
N LEU A 236 1.53 10.59 -6.32
CA LEU A 236 2.02 11.36 -5.15
C LEU A 236 2.62 12.73 -5.51
N LYS A 237 3.02 12.95 -6.78
CA LYS A 237 3.49 14.25 -7.23
C LYS A 237 2.34 15.28 -7.36
N TRP A 238 1.12 14.79 -7.54
CA TRP A 238 -0.07 15.59 -7.89
C TRP A 238 -1.16 15.52 -6.83
N LEU A 239 -1.27 14.38 -6.15
CA LEU A 239 -2.27 14.06 -5.14
C LEU A 239 -1.61 13.87 -3.78
N SER A 240 -2.39 14.03 -2.71
CA SER A 240 -1.91 13.75 -1.35
C SER A 240 -1.86 12.26 -1.07
N THR A 241 -1.03 11.83 -0.10
CA THR A 241 -1.04 10.44 0.39
C THR A 241 -2.43 10.03 0.85
N SER A 242 -3.15 10.93 1.54
CA SER A 242 -4.53 10.67 1.95
C SER A 242 -5.41 10.40 0.72
N THR A 243 -5.38 11.25 -0.30
CA THR A 243 -6.18 11.09 -1.53
C THR A 243 -5.93 9.76 -2.24
N ILE A 244 -4.66 9.35 -2.36
CA ILE A 244 -4.31 8.06 -2.98
C ILE A 244 -4.82 6.90 -2.12
N SER A 245 -4.64 6.99 -0.81
CA SER A 245 -5.14 5.99 0.15
C SER A 245 -6.65 5.83 0.04
N MET A 246 -7.42 6.90 -0.19
CA MET A 246 -8.87 6.82 -0.40
C MET A 246 -9.25 5.99 -1.63
N GLY A 247 -8.44 6.04 -2.70
CA GLY A 247 -8.65 5.19 -3.87
C GLY A 247 -8.35 3.73 -3.59
N ILE A 248 -7.30 3.46 -2.80
CA ILE A 248 -6.89 2.11 -2.40
C ILE A 248 -7.98 1.38 -1.60
N VAL A 249 -8.93 2.07 -0.98
CA VAL A 249 -10.10 1.47 -0.30
C VAL A 249 -10.95 0.57 -1.21
N PHE A 250 -10.87 0.73 -2.53
CA PHE A 250 -11.56 -0.16 -3.47
C PHE A 250 -10.82 -1.47 -3.75
N GLU A 251 -9.56 -1.61 -3.31
CA GLU A 251 -8.76 -2.81 -3.48
C GLU A 251 -9.41 -4.09 -2.92
N PRO A 252 -10.02 -4.10 -1.72
CA PRO A 252 -10.61 -5.31 -1.14
C PRO A 252 -11.76 -5.88 -1.98
N ILE A 253 -12.49 -5.02 -2.69
CA ILE A 253 -13.58 -5.46 -3.58
C ILE A 253 -12.99 -6.28 -4.72
N GLY A 254 -11.98 -5.73 -5.41
CA GLY A 254 -11.29 -6.43 -6.49
C GLY A 254 -10.58 -7.70 -6.02
N ALA A 255 -9.87 -7.62 -4.89
CA ALA A 255 -9.14 -8.76 -4.33
C ALA A 255 -10.08 -9.89 -3.90
N SER A 256 -11.21 -9.58 -3.27
CA SER A 256 -12.19 -10.60 -2.84
C SER A 256 -12.87 -11.27 -4.03
N ILE A 257 -13.23 -10.51 -5.08
CA ILE A 257 -13.80 -11.08 -6.32
C ILE A 257 -12.78 -12.02 -6.98
N LEU A 258 -11.52 -11.59 -7.10
CA LEU A 258 -10.47 -12.42 -7.69
C LEU A 258 -10.15 -13.64 -6.84
N ALA A 259 -10.13 -13.52 -5.50
CA ALA A 259 -9.93 -14.65 -4.60
C ALA A 259 -11.06 -15.67 -4.71
N TYR A 260 -12.31 -15.22 -4.83
CA TYR A 260 -13.44 -16.12 -5.06
C TYR A 260 -13.33 -16.87 -6.40
N ILE A 261 -13.02 -16.17 -7.48
CA ILE A 261 -12.97 -16.77 -8.83
C ILE A 261 -11.77 -17.70 -9.00
N ILE A 262 -10.60 -17.31 -8.49
CA ILE A 262 -9.31 -17.99 -8.78
C ILE A 262 -8.95 -18.99 -7.68
N LEU A 263 -9.16 -18.63 -6.40
CA LEU A 263 -8.80 -19.47 -5.26
C LEU A 263 -9.99 -20.26 -4.71
N GLY A 264 -11.22 -19.98 -5.16
CA GLY A 264 -12.44 -20.56 -4.60
C GLY A 264 -12.75 -20.08 -3.18
N GLU A 265 -12.14 -18.98 -2.74
CA GLU A 265 -12.27 -18.47 -1.37
C GLU A 265 -13.66 -17.85 -1.15
N LYS A 266 -14.42 -18.37 -0.18
CA LYS A 266 -15.76 -17.86 0.14
C LYS A 266 -15.68 -16.80 1.23
N VAL A 267 -16.34 -15.68 0.98
CA VAL A 267 -16.50 -14.60 1.98
C VAL A 267 -17.51 -15.04 3.03
N THR A 268 -17.11 -14.99 4.31
CA THR A 268 -17.97 -15.33 5.44
C THR A 268 -18.95 -14.20 5.78
N ALA A 269 -19.97 -14.48 6.58
CA ALA A 269 -20.93 -13.46 7.01
C ALA A 269 -20.26 -12.34 7.83
N SER A 270 -19.28 -12.67 8.67
CA SER A 270 -18.51 -11.69 9.45
C SER A 270 -17.66 -10.81 8.54
N GLN A 271 -17.00 -11.38 7.54
CA GLN A 271 -16.21 -10.65 6.55
C GLN A 271 -17.09 -9.72 5.71
N LEU A 272 -18.27 -10.18 5.29
CA LEU A 272 -19.20 -9.36 4.52
C LEU A 272 -19.76 -8.20 5.36
N LEU A 273 -20.22 -8.48 6.58
CA LEU A 273 -20.78 -7.46 7.48
C LEU A 273 -19.70 -6.46 7.90
N GLY A 274 -18.59 -6.95 8.45
CA GLY A 274 -17.49 -6.13 8.92
C GLY A 274 -16.82 -5.36 7.78
N GLY A 275 -16.62 -5.99 6.63
CA GLY A 275 -16.08 -5.35 5.42
C GLY A 275 -16.98 -4.23 4.91
N THR A 276 -18.30 -4.43 4.90
CA THR A 276 -19.26 -3.37 4.53
C THR A 276 -19.18 -2.20 5.51
N ILE A 277 -19.09 -2.47 6.81
CA ILE A 277 -18.94 -1.43 7.85
C ILE A 277 -17.62 -0.67 7.68
N VAL A 278 -16.51 -1.37 7.40
CA VAL A 278 -15.19 -0.75 7.12
C VAL A 278 -15.30 0.18 5.92
N LEU A 279 -15.80 -0.33 4.79
CA LEU A 279 -15.91 0.46 3.56
C LEU A 279 -16.84 1.67 3.74
N PHE A 280 -17.95 1.51 4.47
CA PHE A 280 -18.86 2.60 4.80
C PHE A 280 -18.19 3.65 5.73
N GLY A 281 -17.49 3.21 6.77
CA GLY A 281 -16.73 4.08 7.66
C GLY A 281 -15.67 4.88 6.89
N LEU A 282 -14.91 4.22 6.02
CA LEU A 282 -13.93 4.88 5.15
C LEU A 282 -14.59 5.84 4.15
N PHE A 283 -15.76 5.51 3.60
CA PHE A 283 -16.52 6.42 2.75
C PHE A 283 -16.95 7.69 3.49
N LEU A 284 -17.51 7.57 4.70
CA LEU A 284 -17.84 8.72 5.54
C LEU A 284 -16.60 9.53 5.91
N PHE A 285 -15.49 8.85 6.18
CA PHE A 285 -14.21 9.48 6.50
C PHE A 285 -13.74 10.39 5.37
N ILE A 286 -13.84 9.91 4.13
CA ILE A 286 -13.51 10.65 2.90
C ILE A 286 -14.38 11.90 2.78
N LEU A 287 -15.70 11.77 2.94
CA LEU A 287 -16.64 12.90 2.86
C LEU A 287 -16.37 13.96 3.93
N SER A 288 -16.10 13.52 5.17
CA SER A 288 -15.87 14.39 6.31
C SER A 288 -14.58 15.22 6.19
N THR A 289 -13.60 14.69 5.47
CA THR A 289 -12.29 15.32 5.26
C THR A 289 -12.34 16.31 4.09
N ASN A 290 -13.01 15.96 2.99
CA ASN A 290 -13.17 16.84 1.82
C ASN A 290 -13.95 18.13 2.13
N ARG A 291 -14.90 18.08 3.08
CA ARG A 291 -15.72 19.25 3.46
C ARG A 291 -14.91 20.36 4.14
N LYS A 292 -13.85 20.04 4.88
CA LYS A 292 -12.98 21.06 5.53
C LYS A 292 -12.06 21.76 4.52
N THR A 293 -11.49 21.05 3.55
CA THR A 293 -10.58 21.63 2.55
C THR A 293 -11.26 22.72 1.72
N ASN A 294 -12.53 22.51 1.33
CA ASN A 294 -13.31 23.52 0.59
C ASN A 294 -13.67 24.76 1.44
N LEU A 295 -13.94 24.59 2.75
CA LEU A 295 -14.23 25.71 3.65
C LEU A 295 -13.01 26.60 3.93
N THR A 296 -11.81 26.03 4.01
CA THR A 296 -10.57 26.79 4.23
C THR A 296 -10.18 27.60 3.00
N ILE A 297 -10.39 27.08 1.78
CA ILE A 297 -10.13 27.80 0.52
C ILE A 297 -11.11 28.95 0.34
N SER A 298 -12.41 28.73 0.63
CA SER A 298 -13.43 29.78 0.51
C SER A 298 -13.21 30.96 1.45
N LYS A 299 -12.74 30.71 2.68
CA LYS A 299 -12.44 31.78 3.65
C LYS A 299 -11.21 32.61 3.28
N LYS A 300 -10.19 31.99 2.68
CA LYS A 300 -8.98 32.70 2.27
C LYS A 300 -9.25 33.64 1.10
N LYS A 301 -10.10 33.22 0.15
CA LYS A 301 -10.51 34.04 -0.98
C LYS A 301 -11.35 35.26 -0.58
N GLN A 302 -12.19 35.14 0.46
CA GLN A 302 -12.95 36.26 1.02
C GLN A 302 -12.15 37.22 1.92
N GLN A 303 -10.90 36.88 2.26
CA GLN A 303 -10.00 37.75 3.04
C GLN A 303 -9.02 38.52 2.16
N ASP A 304 -8.85 38.10 0.91
CA ASP A 304 -7.96 38.70 -0.09
C ASP A 304 -8.75 39.54 -1.13
N ASP A 305 -10.08 39.62 -1.01
CA ASP A 305 -11.01 40.48 -1.77
C ASP A 305 -11.58 41.60 -0.87
#